data_AF-A0A5C8MLC6-F1
#
_entry.id   AF-A0A5C8MLC6-F1
#
_cell.length_a   1.000
_cell.length_b   1.000
_cell.length_c   1.000
_cell.angle_alpha   90.00
_cell.angle_beta   90.00
_cell.angle_gamma   90.00
#
_symmetry.space_group_name_H-M   'P 1'
#
loop_
_entity.id
_entity.type
_entity.pdbx_description
1 polymer ?
#
loop_
_entity_poly.entity_id
_entity_poly.type
_entity_poly.pdbx_seq_one_letter_code
_entity_poly.pdbx_strand_id
1 'polypeptide(L)'
;MAFGVEQAKRWMNIANDHIQQQKQYLTELDQAIGDGDHGLNMARGFQEVVEKISSTNYEDLGSLFKDVSMTLIAKVGGASGPLYGTAFLKMSLALAGKKEADDKELIAALEAEL
;
A
#
# COMPACT_ATOMS: atom_id res chain seq x y z
N MET A 1 -8.22 6.45 18.61
CA MET A 1 -8.01 7.67 17.80
C MET A 1 -8.61 7.35 16.44
N ALA A 2 -9.37 8.26 15.81
CA ALA A 2 -9.97 7.95 14.52
C ALA A 2 -8.90 7.97 13.40
N PHE A 3 -8.86 6.94 12.57
CA PHE A 3 -7.94 6.82 11.45
C PHE A 3 -8.58 7.42 10.20
N GLY A 4 -8.07 8.56 9.71
CA GLY A 4 -8.61 9.27 8.55
C GLY A 4 -7.65 9.31 7.35
N VAL A 5 -8.07 10.02 6.29
CA VAL A 5 -7.33 10.14 5.02
C VAL A 5 -5.89 10.64 5.23
N GLU A 6 -5.68 11.63 6.09
CA GLU A 6 -4.33 12.17 6.36
C GLU A 6 -3.44 11.17 7.10
N GLN A 7 -4.01 10.37 8.00
CA GLN A 7 -3.27 9.27 8.64
C GLN A 7 -2.94 8.16 7.65
N ALA A 8 -3.85 7.85 6.71
CA ALA A 8 -3.59 6.89 5.64
C ALA A 8 -2.47 7.37 4.69
N LYS A 9 -2.50 8.64 4.27
CA LYS A 9 -1.39 9.24 3.49
C LYS A 9 -0.07 9.17 4.25
N ARG A 10 -0.07 9.53 5.53
CA ARG A 10 1.13 9.45 6.39
C ARG A 10 1.64 8.01 6.49
N TRP A 11 0.76 7.02 6.65
CA TRP A 11 1.14 5.62 6.70
C TRP A 11 1.82 5.17 5.40
N MET A 12 1.27 5.51 4.23
CA MET A 12 1.89 5.17 2.94
C MET A 12 3.25 5.83 2.75
N ASN A 13 3.42 7.08 3.21
CA ASN A 13 4.73 7.75 3.19
C ASN A 13 5.76 7.02 4.08
N ILE A 14 5.37 6.68 5.31
CA ILE A 14 6.25 5.92 6.23
C ILE A 14 6.60 4.55 5.64
N ALA A 15 5.62 3.85 5.05
CA ALA A 15 5.85 2.57 4.39
C ALA A 15 6.85 2.70 3.23
N ASN A 16 6.70 3.71 2.37
CA ASN A 16 7.65 4.01 1.31
C ASN A 16 9.05 4.27 1.88
N ASP A 17 9.19 5.15 2.88
CA ASP A 17 10.49 5.48 3.48
C ASP A 17 11.22 4.23 4.00
N HIS A 18 10.50 3.34 4.69
CA HIS A 18 11.06 2.08 5.15
C HIS A 18 11.45 1.15 3.99
N ILE A 19 10.61 1.03 2.96
CA ILE A 19 10.91 0.21 1.79
C ILE A 19 12.13 0.75 1.03
N GLN A 20 12.25 2.08 0.87
CA GLN A 20 13.43 2.69 0.24
C GLN A 20 14.70 2.40 1.03
N GLN A 21 14.65 2.54 2.36
CA GLN A 21 15.79 2.26 3.24
C GLN A 21 16.20 0.77 3.22
N GLN A 22 15.24 -0.13 3.11
CA GLN A 22 15.46 -1.59 3.13
C GLN A 22 15.57 -2.21 1.73
N LYS A 23 15.51 -1.42 0.66
CA LYS A 23 15.48 -1.89 -0.74
C LYS A 23 16.57 -2.92 -1.03
N GLN A 24 17.81 -2.60 -0.67
CA GLN A 24 18.95 -3.49 -0.92
C GLN A 24 18.84 -4.78 -0.12
N TYR A 25 18.46 -4.69 1.16
CA TYR A 25 18.28 -5.85 2.02
C TYR A 25 17.18 -6.79 1.50
N LEU A 26 16.04 -6.24 1.07
CA LEU A 26 14.95 -7.01 0.48
C LEU A 26 15.36 -7.69 -0.83
N THR A 27 16.14 -7.01 -1.67
CA THR A 27 16.73 -7.59 -2.87
C THR A 27 17.71 -8.72 -2.55
N GLU A 28 18.54 -8.59 -1.52
CA GLU A 28 19.47 -9.65 -1.10
C GLU A 28 18.77 -10.88 -0.55
N LEU A 29 17.71 -10.69 0.25
CA LEU A 29 16.87 -11.79 0.74
C LEU A 29 16.22 -12.55 -0.42
N ASP A 30 15.67 -11.82 -1.39
CA ASP A 30 15.03 -12.40 -2.56
C ASP A 30 16.05 -13.08 -3.49
N GLN A 31 17.24 -12.51 -3.66
CA GLN A 31 18.31 -13.11 -4.47
C GLN A 31 18.73 -14.49 -3.96
N ALA A 32 18.62 -14.74 -2.64
CA ALA A 32 19.00 -16.01 -2.05
C ALA A 32 18.04 -17.17 -2.41
N ILE A 33 16.77 -16.88 -2.72
CA ILE A 33 15.72 -17.90 -2.94
C ILE A 33 14.76 -17.59 -4.11
N GLY A 34 15.05 -16.56 -4.89
CA GLY A 34 14.21 -15.98 -5.94
C GLY A 34 15.08 -15.33 -7.02
N ASP A 35 14.56 -14.30 -7.67
CA ASP A 35 15.23 -13.62 -8.80
C ASP A 35 15.92 -12.30 -8.42
N GLY A 36 15.79 -11.86 -7.16
CA GLY A 36 16.48 -10.68 -6.62
C GLY A 36 15.82 -9.36 -7.00
N ASP A 37 14.57 -9.38 -7.46
CA ASP A 37 13.88 -8.19 -7.91
C ASP A 37 12.92 -7.58 -6.87
N HIS A 38 12.63 -8.29 -5.77
CA HIS A 38 11.58 -7.90 -4.84
C HIS A 38 11.78 -6.49 -4.25
N GLY A 39 12.96 -6.21 -3.71
CA GLY A 39 13.28 -4.89 -3.14
C GLY A 39 13.12 -3.76 -4.16
N LEU A 40 13.64 -3.96 -5.37
CA LEU A 40 13.54 -3.00 -6.47
C LEU A 40 12.09 -2.75 -6.90
N ASN A 41 11.30 -3.82 -7.04
CA ASN A 41 9.90 -3.76 -7.43
C ASN A 41 9.03 -3.04 -6.39
N MET A 42 9.22 -3.35 -5.10
CA MET A 42 8.50 -2.70 -4.01
C MET A 42 8.87 -1.23 -3.89
N ALA A 43 10.15 -0.88 -3.99
CA ALA A 43 10.61 0.51 -3.95
C ALA A 43 10.04 1.34 -5.11
N ARG A 44 9.99 0.79 -6.33
CA ARG A 44 9.34 1.47 -7.46
C ARG A 44 7.85 1.68 -7.23
N GLY A 45 7.14 0.64 -6.79
CA GLY A 45 5.69 0.69 -6.60
C GLY A 45 5.26 1.66 -5.50
N PHE A 46 5.91 1.63 -4.34
CA PHE A 46 5.56 2.51 -3.23
C PHE A 46 5.94 3.97 -3.47
N GLN A 47 6.99 4.23 -4.26
CA GLN A 47 7.31 5.58 -4.70
C GLN A 47 6.18 6.17 -5.57
N GLU A 48 5.69 5.39 -6.54
CA GLU A 48 4.56 5.78 -7.40
C GLU A 48 3.26 5.95 -6.59
N VAL A 49 3.03 5.11 -5.57
CA VAL A 49 1.90 5.26 -4.64
C VAL A 49 1.97 6.63 -3.95
N VAL A 50 3.12 6.98 -3.37
CA VAL A 50 3.28 8.24 -2.65
C VAL A 50 3.08 9.45 -3.58
N GLU A 51 3.62 9.41 -4.80
CA GLU A 51 3.42 10.47 -5.80
C GLU A 51 1.94 10.64 -6.18
N LYS A 52 1.24 9.52 -6.40
CA LYS A 52 -0.18 9.50 -6.75
C LYS A 52 -1.05 10.07 -5.63
N ILE A 53 -0.87 9.61 -4.38
CA ILE A 53 -1.73 10.03 -3.27
C ILE A 53 -1.41 11.46 -2.77
N SER A 54 -0.18 11.94 -2.98
CA SER A 54 0.22 13.31 -2.62
C SER A 54 -0.37 14.35 -3.57
N SER A 55 -0.56 13.97 -4.84
CA SER A 55 -1.15 14.85 -5.87
C SER A 55 -2.68 14.76 -5.96
N THR A 56 -3.30 13.87 -5.19
CA THR A 56 -4.75 13.62 -5.25
C THR A 56 -5.43 13.99 -3.92
N ASN A 57 -6.57 14.70 -4.01
CA ASN A 57 -7.46 14.94 -2.88
C ASN A 57 -8.48 13.80 -2.80
N TYR A 58 -8.66 13.23 -1.61
CA TYR A 58 -9.59 12.12 -1.38
C TYR A 58 -10.65 12.55 -0.38
N GLU A 59 -11.91 12.22 -0.68
CA GLU A 59 -13.04 12.45 0.22
C GLU A 59 -13.20 11.33 1.26
N ASP A 60 -12.70 10.13 0.96
CA ASP A 60 -12.83 8.94 1.79
C ASP A 60 -11.62 7.99 1.66
N LEU A 61 -11.47 7.10 2.65
CA LEU A 61 -10.42 6.10 2.76
C LEU A 61 -10.48 5.05 1.64
N GLY A 62 -11.68 4.65 1.23
CA GLY A 62 -11.87 3.67 0.16
C GLY A 62 -11.29 4.18 -1.16
N SER A 63 -11.59 5.42 -1.53
CA SER A 63 -11.02 6.04 -2.73
C SER A 63 -9.50 6.12 -2.69
N LEU A 64 -8.90 6.46 -1.54
CA LEU A 64 -7.44 6.50 -1.37
C LEU A 64 -6.82 5.10 -1.54
N PHE A 65 -7.30 4.10 -0.80
CA PHE A 65 -6.73 2.75 -0.85
C PHE A 65 -6.97 2.05 -2.19
N LYS A 66 -8.01 2.44 -2.93
CA LYS A 66 -8.21 1.98 -4.31
C LYS A 66 -7.10 2.48 -5.23
N ASP A 67 -6.68 3.74 -5.12
CA ASP A 67 -5.56 4.26 -5.89
C ASP A 67 -4.22 3.63 -5.48
N VAL A 68 -4.03 3.35 -4.19
CA VAL A 68 -2.88 2.56 -3.69
C VAL A 68 -2.86 1.18 -4.37
N SER A 69 -3.99 0.46 -4.31
CA SER A 69 -4.15 -0.87 -4.92
C SER A 69 -3.82 -0.87 -6.40
N MET A 70 -4.45 0.01 -7.17
CA MET A 70 -4.26 0.06 -8.63
C MET A 70 -2.84 0.44 -9.01
N THR A 71 -2.22 1.34 -8.26
CA THR A 71 -0.81 1.70 -8.47
C THR A 71 0.11 0.51 -8.22
N LEU A 72 -0.08 -0.23 -7.12
CA LEU A 72 0.74 -1.41 -6.82
C LEU A 72 0.57 -2.52 -7.86
N ILE A 73 -0.67 -2.81 -8.30
CA ILE A 73 -0.92 -3.78 -9.37
C ILE A 73 -0.20 -3.40 -10.67
N ALA A 74 -0.16 -2.10 -10.99
CA ALA A 74 0.45 -1.62 -12.23
C ALA A 74 1.97 -1.48 -12.16
N LYS A 75 2.54 -1.18 -10.98
CA LYS A 75 3.94 -0.73 -10.84
C LYS A 75 4.85 -1.71 -10.10
N VAL A 76 4.30 -2.60 -9.28
CA VAL A 76 5.09 -3.65 -8.63
C VAL A 76 5.09 -4.89 -9.54
N GLY A 77 6.28 -5.34 -9.91
CA GLY A 77 6.47 -6.55 -10.71
C GLY A 77 6.34 -7.84 -9.92
N GLY A 78 6.34 -8.97 -10.63
CA GLY A 78 6.33 -10.30 -10.03
C GLY A 78 5.03 -10.61 -9.26
N ALA A 79 5.08 -11.62 -8.40
CA ALA A 79 3.93 -12.05 -7.61
C ALA A 79 3.46 -10.99 -6.59
N SER A 80 4.37 -10.15 -6.11
CA SER A 80 4.08 -9.18 -5.06
C SER A 80 3.09 -8.08 -5.48
N GLY A 81 3.06 -7.68 -6.75
CA GLY A 81 2.13 -6.66 -7.24
C GLY A 81 0.66 -7.05 -7.13
N PRO A 82 0.24 -8.18 -7.69
CA PRO A 82 -1.12 -8.69 -7.51
C PRO A 82 -1.48 -8.98 -6.05
N LEU A 83 -0.55 -9.47 -5.22
CA LEU A 83 -0.80 -9.77 -3.81
C LEU A 83 -1.08 -8.49 -3.01
N TYR A 84 -0.09 -7.59 -2.87
CA TYR A 84 -0.30 -6.35 -2.13
C TYR A 84 -1.38 -5.46 -2.77
N GLY A 85 -1.46 -5.47 -4.10
CA GLY A 85 -2.53 -4.84 -4.84
C GLY A 85 -3.92 -5.31 -4.42
N THR A 86 -4.11 -6.62 -4.29
CA THR A 86 -5.39 -7.20 -3.85
C THR A 86 -5.67 -6.90 -2.38
N ALA A 87 -4.65 -6.95 -1.51
CA ALA A 87 -4.74 -6.51 -0.11
C ALA A 87 -5.39 -5.14 0.02
N PHE A 88 -4.80 -4.14 -0.64
CA PHE A 88 -5.31 -2.78 -0.62
C PHE A 88 -6.65 -2.64 -1.34
N LEU A 89 -6.94 -3.48 -2.34
CA LEU A 89 -8.25 -3.49 -2.99
C LEU A 89 -9.33 -3.91 -1.99
N LYS A 90 -9.11 -5.00 -1.24
CA LYS A 90 -10.05 -5.49 -0.23
C LYS A 90 -10.24 -4.48 0.89
N MET A 91 -9.14 -3.88 1.36
CA MET A 91 -9.18 -2.79 2.34
C MET A 91 -10.00 -1.58 1.82
N SER A 92 -9.83 -1.22 0.54
CA SER A 92 -10.57 -0.11 -0.08
C SER A 92 -12.08 -0.35 -0.11
N LEU A 93 -12.51 -1.59 -0.33
CA LEU A 93 -13.92 -1.97 -0.36
C LEU A 93 -14.53 -1.96 1.05
N ALA A 94 -13.78 -2.43 2.05
CA ALA A 94 -14.21 -2.42 3.44
C ALA A 94 -14.41 -1.01 4.00
N LEU A 95 -13.63 -0.04 3.51
CA LEU A 95 -13.65 1.37 3.95
C LEU A 95 -14.33 2.32 2.95
N ALA A 96 -15.11 1.79 2.00
CA ALA A 96 -15.77 2.59 0.97
C ALA A 96 -16.68 3.68 1.58
N GLY A 97 -16.44 4.94 1.20
CA GLY A 97 -17.23 6.09 1.67
C GLY A 97 -16.95 6.51 3.12
N LYS A 98 -15.98 5.90 3.80
CA LYS A 98 -15.60 6.23 5.17
C LYS A 98 -14.56 7.35 5.17
N LYS A 99 -14.89 8.49 5.80
CA LYS A 99 -13.93 9.59 6.04
C LYS A 99 -12.91 9.24 7.12
N GLU A 100 -13.38 8.51 8.12
CA GLU A 100 -12.61 8.02 9.26
C GLU A 100 -13.05 6.58 9.57
N ALA A 101 -12.13 5.81 10.13
CA ALA A 101 -12.36 4.47 10.64
C ALA A 101 -11.99 4.41 12.12
N ASP A 102 -12.80 3.75 12.93
CA ASP A 102 -12.41 3.36 14.28
C ASP A 102 -11.49 2.12 14.27
N ASP A 103 -11.00 1.74 15.45
CA ASP A 103 -10.05 0.62 15.56
C ASP A 103 -10.66 -0.71 15.05
N LYS A 104 -11.97 -0.94 15.25
CA LYS A 104 -12.63 -2.18 14.80
C LYS A 104 -12.79 -2.20 13.29
N GLU A 105 -13.16 -1.07 12.69
CA GLU A 105 -13.27 -0.92 11.25
C GLU A 105 -11.91 -1.06 10.57
N LEU A 106 -10.85 -0.48 11.16
CA LEU A 106 -9.49 -0.62 10.63
C LEU A 106 -8.99 -2.08 10.71
N ILE A 107 -9.24 -2.78 11.82
CA ILE A 107 -8.91 -4.20 11.96
C ILE A 107 -9.64 -5.02 10.89
N ALA A 108 -10.96 -4.85 10.77
CA ALA A 108 -11.75 -5.57 9.76
C ALA A 108 -11.28 -5.30 8.32
N ALA A 109 -10.82 -4.07 8.04
CA ALA A 109 -10.30 -3.71 6.73
C ALA A 109 -8.94 -4.37 6.43
N LEU A 110 -8.07 -4.51 7.43
CA LEU A 110 -6.79 -5.23 7.31
C LEU A 110 -6.99 -6.74 7.14
N GLU A 111 -8.01 -7.30 7.78
CA GLU A 111 -8.37 -8.73 7.69
C GLU A 111 -9.13 -9.07 6.41
N ALA A 112 -9.57 -8.09 5.62
CA ALA A 112 -10.43 -8.31 4.46
C ALA A 112 -9.80 -9.14 3.32
N GLU A 113 -8.48 -9.35 3.35
CA GLU A 113 -7.75 -10.21 2.41
C GLU A 113 -7.36 -11.58 2.99
N LEU A 114 -7.43 -11.75 4.32
CA LEU A 114 -7.09 -12.99 5.02
C LEU A 114 -8.23 -14.01 4.94
#